data_AF-A0A180GAW5-F1
#
_entry.id   AF-A0A180GAW5-F1
#
_cell.length_a   1.000
_cell.length_b   1.000
_cell.length_c   1.000
_cell.angle_alpha   90.00
_cell.angle_beta   90.00
_cell.angle_gamma   90.00
#
_symmetry.space_group_name_H-M   'P 1'
#
loop_
_entity.id
_entity.type
_entity.pdbx_description
1 polymer ?
#
loop_
_entity_poly.entity_id
_entity_poly.type
_entity_poly.pdbx_seq_one_letter_code
_entity_poly.pdbx_strand_id
1 'polypeptide(L)'
;MTKVLWMMPSAELGEDNGGVEQSLGNHIGLLEFSNTVQEMVEVFAEQAFSGGVDQTDFLSRAGTEERLFERRVDGLVAYGLSLAIDQLFSFLDYTLLALQRPREFLPSSFEQKQQDGPQ
;
A
#
# COMPACT_ATOMS: atom_id res chain seq x y z
N MET A 1 -36.68 -33.10 -9.25
CA MET A 1 -36.28 -32.19 -10.34
C MET A 1 -36.34 -30.77 -9.83
N THR A 2 -35.21 -30.22 -9.37
CA THR A 2 -35.11 -28.77 -9.11
C THR A 2 -33.67 -28.36 -9.37
N LYS A 3 -33.42 -28.00 -10.63
CA LYS A 3 -32.13 -27.55 -11.13
C LYS A 3 -32.34 -26.12 -11.63
N VAL A 4 -32.40 -25.16 -10.71
CA VAL A 4 -32.42 -23.72 -11.01
C VAL A 4 -32.12 -22.95 -9.72
N LEU A 5 -30.84 -22.72 -9.44
CA LEU A 5 -30.43 -21.65 -8.52
C LEU A 5 -29.00 -21.14 -8.80
N TRP A 6 -28.24 -21.78 -9.68
CA TRP A 6 -26.91 -21.34 -10.14
C TRP A 6 -26.95 -20.31 -11.28
N MET A 7 -28.02 -19.52 -11.36
CA MET A 7 -28.15 -18.46 -12.37
C MET A 7 -28.40 -17.14 -11.65
N MET A 8 -27.46 -16.77 -10.78
CA MET A 8 -27.22 -15.36 -10.49
C MET A 8 -26.12 -14.91 -11.45
N PRO A 9 -26.36 -13.90 -12.30
CA PRO A 9 -25.33 -13.35 -13.15
C PRO A 9 -24.22 -12.79 -12.26
N SER A 10 -22.99 -13.31 -12.40
CA SER A 10 -21.76 -12.69 -11.88
C SER A 10 -21.42 -11.37 -12.60
N ALA A 11 -22.38 -10.79 -13.31
CA ALA A 11 -22.27 -9.50 -13.96
C ALA A 11 -23.09 -8.54 -13.11
N GLU A 12 -22.39 -7.77 -12.27
CA GLU A 12 -22.62 -6.38 -11.83
C GLU A 12 -21.72 -6.11 -10.60
N LEU A 13 -20.44 -6.49 -10.68
CA LEU A 13 -19.35 -5.88 -9.90
C LEU A 13 -18.41 -5.18 -10.86
N GLY A 14 -19.00 -4.39 -11.77
CA GLY A 14 -18.26 -3.43 -12.55
C GLY A 14 -18.40 -2.09 -11.86
N GLU A 15 -17.48 -1.76 -10.95
CA GLU A 15 -16.99 -0.39 -10.75
C GLU A 15 -15.50 -0.46 -10.34
N ASP A 16 -14.66 0.01 -11.26
CA ASP A 16 -13.30 0.58 -11.09
C ASP A 16 -12.31 0.00 -10.06
N ASN A 17 -12.14 -1.32 -9.96
CA ASN A 17 -10.97 -1.88 -9.23
C ASN A 17 -9.62 -1.56 -9.93
N GLY A 18 -9.67 -1.27 -11.24
CA GLY A 18 -8.49 -0.85 -12.00
C GLY A 18 -7.90 0.46 -11.48
N GLY A 19 -8.73 1.43 -11.06
CA GLY A 19 -8.28 2.69 -10.49
C GLY A 19 -7.51 2.54 -9.17
N VAL A 20 -7.96 1.64 -8.28
CA VAL A 20 -7.33 1.42 -6.97
C VAL A 20 -5.97 0.71 -7.12
N GLU A 21 -5.89 -0.34 -7.93
CA GLU A 21 -4.61 -1.03 -8.17
C GLU A 21 -3.60 -0.11 -8.89
N GLN A 22 -4.04 0.66 -9.89
CA GLN A 22 -3.19 1.61 -10.60
C GLN A 22 -2.73 2.76 -9.70
N SER A 23 -3.64 3.30 -8.88
CA SER A 23 -3.29 4.37 -7.95
C SER A 23 -2.28 3.89 -6.89
N LEU A 24 -2.44 2.68 -6.34
CA LEU A 24 -1.48 2.13 -5.37
C LEU A 24 -0.12 1.84 -6.03
N GLY A 25 -0.13 1.29 -7.25
CA GLY A 25 1.08 1.11 -8.06
C GLY A 25 1.82 2.43 -8.32
N ASN A 26 1.10 3.51 -8.59
CA ASN A 26 1.70 4.84 -8.78
C ASN A 26 2.35 5.37 -7.50
N HIS A 27 1.74 5.17 -6.33
CA HIS A 27 2.35 5.58 -5.05
C HIS A 27 3.64 4.80 -4.78
N ILE A 28 3.63 3.47 -4.94
CA ILE A 28 4.83 2.63 -4.74
C ILE A 28 5.93 2.99 -5.74
N GLY A 29 5.59 3.20 -7.02
CA GLY A 29 6.56 3.62 -8.03
C GLY A 29 7.19 4.98 -7.74
N LEU A 30 6.41 5.94 -7.21
CA LEU A 30 6.94 7.23 -6.76
C LEU A 30 7.88 7.10 -5.55
N LEU A 31 7.60 6.17 -4.63
CA LEU A 31 8.48 5.91 -3.48
C LEU A 31 9.82 5.32 -3.92
N GLU A 32 9.80 4.35 -4.85
CA GLU A 32 11.01 3.76 -5.41
C GLU A 32 11.84 4.79 -6.20
N PHE A 33 11.17 5.62 -7.01
CA PHE A 33 11.82 6.74 -7.70
C PHE A 33 12.42 7.74 -6.71
N SER A 34 11.69 8.10 -5.66
CA SER A 34 12.16 9.02 -4.63
C SER A 34 13.42 8.51 -3.93
N ASN A 35 13.45 7.22 -3.59
CA ASN A 35 14.63 6.58 -3.02
C ASN A 35 15.85 6.66 -3.96
N THR A 36 15.63 6.40 -5.25
CA THR A 36 16.68 6.49 -6.27
C THR A 36 17.22 7.91 -6.41
N VAL A 37 16.34 8.91 -6.39
CA VAL A 37 16.74 10.32 -6.43
C VAL A 37 17.56 10.69 -5.19
N GLN A 38 17.17 10.21 -4.00
CA GLN A 38 17.90 10.49 -2.76
C GLN A 38 19.33 9.91 -2.81
N GLU A 39 19.48 8.66 -3.25
CA GLU A 39 20.78 8.02 -3.44
C GLU A 39 21.65 8.76 -4.47
N MET A 40 21.06 9.23 -5.57
CA MET A 40 21.77 10.02 -6.59
C MET A 40 22.25 11.37 -6.04
N VAL A 41 21.45 12.02 -5.19
CA VAL A 41 21.81 13.29 -4.56
C VAL A 41 22.93 13.10 -3.55
N GLU A 42 22.88 12.04 -2.74
CA GLU A 42 23.92 11.68 -1.78
C GLU A 42 25.28 11.47 -2.49
N VAL A 43 25.30 10.64 -3.54
CA VAL A 43 26.53 10.39 -4.32
C VAL A 43 27.03 11.67 -5.00
N PHE A 44 26.13 12.51 -5.51
CA PHE A 44 26.51 13.79 -6.11
C PHE A 44 27.13 14.74 -5.08
N ALA A 45 26.53 14.83 -3.89
CA ALA A 45 27.03 15.66 -2.81
C ALA A 45 28.46 15.23 -2.42
N GLU A 46 28.67 13.93 -2.18
CA GLU A 46 29.99 13.39 -1.85
C GLU A 46 31.05 13.77 -2.90
N GLN A 47 30.73 13.64 -4.18
CA GLN A 47 31.62 14.00 -5.28
C GLN A 47 31.87 15.51 -5.37
N ALA A 48 30.84 16.34 -5.17
CA ALA A 48 30.97 17.79 -5.20
C ALA A 48 31.85 18.31 -4.04
N PHE A 49 31.73 17.71 -2.85
CA PHE A 49 32.51 18.09 -1.68
C PHE A 49 33.95 17.56 -1.68
N SER A 50 34.25 16.53 -2.49
CA SER A 50 35.62 16.03 -2.68
C SER A 50 36.61 17.08 -3.24
N GLY A 51 36.10 18.19 -3.80
CA GLY A 51 36.87 19.32 -4.35
C GLY A 51 37.41 20.35 -3.36
N GLY A 52 37.31 20.11 -2.04
CA GLY A 52 37.88 20.97 -0.99
C GLY A 52 36.88 21.78 -0.17
N VAL A 53 35.59 21.45 -0.26
CA VAL A 53 34.55 21.99 0.62
C VAL A 53 34.28 20.96 1.72
N ASP A 54 34.39 21.37 2.97
CA ASP A 54 34.17 20.49 4.12
C ASP A 54 32.69 20.10 4.22
N GLN A 55 32.39 18.80 4.16
CA GLN A 55 31.03 18.25 4.31
C GLN A 55 30.42 18.57 5.68
N THR A 56 31.26 18.84 6.68
CA THR A 56 30.83 19.24 8.02
C THR A 56 30.66 20.75 8.19
N ASP A 57 30.86 21.53 7.12
CA ASP A 57 30.66 22.97 7.16
C ASP A 57 29.17 23.34 7.25
N PHE A 58 28.74 23.62 8.49
CA PHE A 58 27.39 24.09 8.81
C PHE A 58 27.04 25.45 8.20
N LEU A 59 28.04 26.24 7.78
CA LEU A 59 27.82 27.52 7.11
C LEU A 59 27.78 27.37 5.58
N SER A 60 28.03 26.17 5.05
CA SER A 60 27.95 25.92 3.63
C SER A 60 26.49 26.05 3.17
N ARG A 61 26.27 26.94 2.20
CA ARG A 61 24.96 27.09 1.57
C ARG A 61 24.53 25.80 0.86
N ALA A 62 25.50 25.07 0.29
CA ALA A 62 25.28 23.79 -0.37
C ALA A 62 24.76 22.71 0.60
N GLY A 63 25.45 22.48 1.72
CA GLY A 63 25.03 21.47 2.71
C GLY A 63 23.73 21.84 3.42
N THR A 64 23.42 23.14 3.54
CA THR A 64 22.12 23.59 4.06
C THR A 64 20.98 23.26 3.10
N GLU A 65 21.15 23.54 1.80
CA GLU A 65 20.14 23.24 0.78
C GLU A 65 19.96 21.73 0.57
N GLU A 66 21.04 20.95 0.65
CA GLU A 66 21.00 19.48 0.60
C GLU A 66 20.12 18.90 1.72
N ARG A 67 20.38 19.28 2.98
CA ARG A 67 19.55 18.83 4.12
C ARG A 67 18.09 19.29 4.01
N LEU A 68 17.85 20.47 3.43
CA LEU A 68 16.49 20.96 3.19
C LEU A 68 15.78 20.15 2.10
N PHE A 69 16.51 19.73 1.06
CA PHE A 69 16.01 18.85 0.03
C PHE A 69 15.65 17.49 0.62
N GLU A 70 16.56 16.83 1.32
CA GLU A 70 16.34 15.54 1.99
C GLU A 70 15.10 15.60 2.88
N ARG A 71 15.04 16.59 3.79
CA ARG A 71 13.92 16.75 4.70
C ARG A 71 12.58 16.95 3.98
N ARG A 72 12.57 17.62 2.81
CA ARG A 72 11.35 17.78 2.01
C ARG A 72 10.96 16.47 1.35
N VAL A 73 11.91 15.76 0.77
CA VAL A 73 11.67 14.47 0.11
C VAL A 73 11.17 13.46 1.13
N ASP A 74 11.82 13.33 2.29
CA ASP A 74 11.39 12.46 3.39
C ASP A 74 9.96 12.77 3.83
N GLY A 75 9.60 14.05 3.92
CA GLY A 75 8.26 14.50 4.26
C GLY A 75 7.21 14.09 3.22
N LEU A 76 7.54 14.21 1.93
CA LEU A 76 6.67 13.79 0.83
C LEU A 76 6.52 12.27 0.78
N VAL A 77 7.61 11.53 1.02
CA VAL A 77 7.64 10.06 1.12
C VAL A 77 6.74 9.58 2.25
N ALA A 78 6.87 10.17 3.45
CA ALA A 78 6.03 9.83 4.59
C ALA A 78 4.54 10.09 4.34
N TYR A 79 4.22 11.21 3.69
CA TYR A 79 2.85 11.53 3.29
C TYR A 79 2.31 10.54 2.26
N GLY A 80 3.08 10.25 1.22
CA GLY A 80 2.71 9.28 0.17
C GLY A 80 2.50 7.87 0.72
N LEU A 81 3.33 7.43 1.66
CA LEU A 81 3.17 6.15 2.37
C LEU A 81 1.88 6.12 3.18
N SER A 82 1.52 7.21 3.84
CA SER A 82 0.27 7.30 4.61
C SER A 82 -0.95 7.12 3.71
N LEU A 83 -0.96 7.79 2.54
CA LEU A 83 -2.03 7.63 1.55
C LEU A 83 -2.09 6.21 0.98
N ALA A 84 -0.94 5.59 0.70
CA ALA A 84 -0.88 4.22 0.20
C ALA A 84 -1.45 3.22 1.22
N ILE A 85 -1.19 3.42 2.52
CA ILE A 85 -1.76 2.60 3.60
C ILE A 85 -3.27 2.76 3.68
N ASP A 86 -3.79 4.00 3.67
CA ASP A 86 -5.24 4.26 3.74
C ASP A 86 -5.98 3.62 2.56
N GLN A 87 -5.39 3.67 1.37
CA GLN A 87 -5.93 3.05 0.17
C GLN A 87 -5.88 1.51 0.23
N LEU A 88 -4.76 0.94 0.72
CA LEU A 88 -4.64 -0.50 0.92
C LEU A 88 -5.68 -1.01 1.93
N PHE A 89 -5.89 -0.25 3.02
CA PHE A 89 -6.89 -0.56 4.03
C PHE A 89 -8.30 -0.56 3.45
N SER A 90 -8.64 0.47 2.66
CA SER A 90 -9.93 0.57 1.97
C SER A 90 -10.16 -0.61 1.01
N PHE A 91 -9.13 -1.03 0.28
CA PHE A 91 -9.19 -2.20 -0.59
C PHE A 91 -9.39 -3.51 0.18
N LEU A 92 -8.71 -3.65 1.33
CA LEU A 92 -8.86 -4.80 2.20
C LEU A 92 -10.28 -4.89 2.79
N ASP A 93 -10.83 -3.78 3.28
CA ASP A 93 -12.21 -3.71 3.78
C ASP A 93 -13.22 -4.10 2.69
N TYR A 94 -13.07 -3.57 1.48
CA TYR A 94 -13.90 -3.96 0.34
C TYR A 94 -13.80 -5.46 0.06
N THR A 95 -12.58 -6.00 0.03
CA THR A 95 -12.32 -7.42 -0.25
C THR A 95 -12.95 -8.32 0.81
N LEU A 96 -12.84 -7.97 2.09
CA LEU A 96 -13.46 -8.71 3.18
C LEU A 96 -14.98 -8.70 3.06
N LEU A 97 -15.58 -7.54 2.80
CA LEU A 97 -17.03 -7.42 2.61
C LEU A 97 -17.53 -8.20 1.39
N ALA A 98 -16.75 -8.22 0.30
CA ALA A 98 -17.12 -8.89 -0.94
C ALA A 98 -16.96 -10.42 -0.87
N LEU A 99 -15.92 -10.93 -0.18
CA LEU A 99 -15.59 -12.35 -0.19
C LEU A 99 -16.10 -13.12 1.02
N GLN A 100 -16.26 -12.48 2.17
CA GLN A 100 -16.58 -13.18 3.41
C GLN A 100 -18.08 -13.50 3.50
N ARG A 101 -18.43 -14.79 3.45
CA ARG A 101 -19.84 -15.21 3.48
C ARG A 101 -20.37 -15.22 4.92
N PRO A 102 -21.65 -14.87 5.15
CA PRO A 102 -22.24 -14.89 6.49
C PRO A 102 -22.12 -16.22 7.24
N ARG A 103 -22.06 -17.35 6.50
CA ARG A 103 -21.90 -18.69 7.06
C ARG A 103 -20.49 -19.00 7.59
N GLU A 104 -19.49 -18.24 7.17
CA GLU A 104 -18.09 -18.43 7.58
C GLU A 104 -17.80 -17.86 8.97
N PHE A 105 -18.69 -17.02 9.50
CA PHE A 105 -18.64 -16.53 10.89
C PHE A 105 -19.14 -17.57 11.90
N LEU A 106 -19.75 -18.67 11.45
CA LEU A 106 -20.23 -19.74 12.32
C LEU A 106 -19.15 -20.84 12.37
N PRO A 107 -18.59 -21.16 13.56
CA PRO A 107 -17.70 -22.30 13.67
C PRO A 107 -18.48 -23.58 13.33
N SER A 108 -17.87 -24.44 12.50
CA SER A 108 -18.44 -25.70 12.00
C SER A 108 -18.81 -26.72 13.08
N SER A 109 -18.56 -26.42 14.35
CA SER A 109 -18.90 -27.23 15.52
C SER A 109 -20.39 -27.25 15.89
N PHE A 110 -21.24 -26.39 15.30
CA PHE A 110 -22.69 -26.45 15.53
C PHE A 110 -23.42 -27.51 14.70
N GLU A 111 -22.80 -28.11 13.68
CA GLU A 111 -23.46 -29.13 12.84
C GLU A 111 -23.31 -30.58 13.34
N GLN A 112 -22.59 -30.83 14.45
CA GLN A 112 -22.28 -32.20 14.91
C GLN A 112 -23.03 -32.70 16.16
N LYS A 113 -24.01 -31.97 16.71
CA LYS A 113 -24.82 -32.42 17.88
C LYS A 113 -26.29 -32.70 17.58
N GLN A 114 -26.61 -33.32 16.45
CA GLN A 114 -27.99 -33.76 16.19
C GLN A 114 -28.12 -35.05 15.38
N GLN A 115 -27.20 -36.01 15.59
CA GLN A 115 -27.29 -37.35 14.99
C GLN A 115 -26.88 -38.50 15.94
N ASP A 116 -27.03 -38.32 17.25
CA ASP A 116 -27.00 -39.44 18.21
C ASP A 116 -28.30 -39.44 19.01
N GLY A 117 -29.35 -40.01 18.42
CA GLY A 117 -30.57 -40.43 19.11
C GLY A 117 -30.56 -41.96 19.25
N PRO A 118 -30.98 -42.53 20.38
CA PRO A 118 -30.74 -43.94 20.71
C PRO A 118 -31.52 -44.88 19.77
N GLN A 119 -30.89 -46.02 19.48
CA GLN A 119 -31.43 -47.15 18.70
C GLN A 119 -32.65 -47.80 19.35
#